data_AF-A0A8B9YNL3-F1
#
_entry.id   AF-A0A8B9YNL3-F1
#
_cell.length_a   1.000
_cell.length_b   1.000
_cell.length_c   1.000
_cell.angle_alpha   90.00
_cell.angle_beta   90.00
_cell.angle_gamma   90.00
#
_symmetry.space_group_name_H-M   'P 1'
#
loop_
_entity.id
_entity.type
_entity.pdbx_description
1 polymer ?
#
loop_
_entity_poly.entity_id
_entity_poly.type
_entity_poly.pdbx_seq_one_letter_code
_entity_poly.pdbx_strand_id
1 'polypeptide(L)'
;MEQGRDRAGAVAKPADFLPIPIDHAPSDPLGSPLKTGSDIATSLEAHLAQPAVILPTGPGHPSHRMPEGPELHLASHFVNEACRELVFGGCVEKSPVSRNPEVPFESSAYSISALARGKELRLTLSPLPGAQPQQEPLALVFRFGMTGSFQLVPSDALPPHAHLRFYTAPPGPRLALCFVDIRRFGRWDLGGEWQPGRGPCVLLEYEQFRENVLRNLADKAFDRPICEALLDQRFFNGIGNYLRAEILYRLRIPSRRPAQFWRPCSSAGRARS
;
A
#
# COMPACT_ATOMS: atom_id res chain seq x y z
N MET A 1 -31.63 33.96 -45.14
CA MET A 1 -31.74 35.27 -44.47
C MET A 1 -31.83 34.97 -42.99
N GLU A 2 -30.69 35.05 -42.29
CA GLU A 2 -30.40 36.12 -41.30
C GLU A 2 -31.12 35.84 -39.96
N GLN A 3 -30.53 35.79 -38.75
CA GLN A 3 -29.19 35.86 -38.15
C GLN A 3 -29.35 35.06 -36.82
N GLY A 4 -28.40 34.27 -36.31
CA GLY A 4 -27.16 34.74 -35.69
C GLY A 4 -27.39 35.32 -34.28
N ARG A 5 -27.21 34.53 -33.22
CA ARG A 5 -26.69 34.98 -31.91
C ARG A 5 -26.32 33.81 -31.00
N ASP A 6 -25.04 33.45 -31.10
CA ASP A 6 -24.28 32.70 -30.10
C ASP A 6 -24.28 33.42 -28.75
N ARG A 7 -24.48 32.68 -27.67
CA ARG A 7 -24.08 33.09 -26.32
C ARG A 7 -23.01 32.13 -25.84
N ALA A 8 -21.76 32.51 -26.09
CA ALA A 8 -20.58 31.94 -25.47
C ALA A 8 -20.65 32.15 -23.94
N GLY A 9 -20.66 31.05 -23.20
CA GLY A 9 -20.52 31.07 -21.75
C GLY A 9 -19.10 31.49 -21.36
N ALA A 10 -19.00 32.52 -20.53
CA ALA A 10 -17.76 33.08 -20.05
C ALA A 10 -16.97 32.06 -19.22
N VAL A 11 -15.73 31.79 -19.66
CA VAL A 11 -14.71 31.05 -18.93
C VAL A 11 -14.17 31.94 -17.81
N ALA A 12 -14.33 31.53 -16.56
CA ALA A 12 -13.74 32.18 -15.41
C ALA A 12 -12.21 32.02 -15.45
N LYS A 13 -11.48 33.14 -15.47
CA LYS A 13 -10.01 33.16 -15.34
C LYS A 13 -9.62 32.96 -13.86
N PRO A 14 -8.57 32.17 -13.56
CA PRO A 14 -8.04 32.07 -12.21
C PRO A 14 -7.33 33.37 -11.81
N ALA A 15 -7.56 33.79 -10.56
CA ALA A 15 -6.97 34.98 -9.97
C ALA A 15 -5.46 34.81 -9.75
N ASP A 16 -4.74 35.88 -10.08
CA ASP A 16 -3.29 36.02 -9.92
C ASP A 16 -2.87 35.86 -8.45
N PHE A 17 -2.05 34.85 -8.16
CA PHE A 17 -1.30 34.75 -6.91
C PHE A 17 0.09 35.35 -7.13
N LEU A 18 0.36 36.45 -6.42
CA LEU A 18 1.66 37.12 -6.36
C LEU A 18 2.73 36.21 -5.72
N PRO A 19 3.97 36.18 -6.23
CA PRO A 19 5.06 35.39 -5.63
C PRO A 19 5.64 36.07 -4.39
N ILE A 20 5.91 35.25 -3.37
CA ILE A 20 6.57 35.61 -2.10
C ILE A 20 8.08 35.80 -2.37
N PRO A 21 8.76 36.79 -1.75
CA PRO A 21 10.18 37.07 -2.04
C PRO A 21 11.11 35.97 -1.50
N ILE A 22 12.11 35.62 -2.31
CA ILE A 22 13.23 34.73 -1.97
C ILE A 22 14.29 35.58 -1.26
N ASP A 23 14.52 35.31 0.02
CA ASP A 23 15.59 35.96 0.79
C ASP A 23 16.92 35.20 0.67
N HIS A 24 17.99 35.99 0.72
CA HIS A 24 19.37 35.67 0.35
C HIS A 24 20.08 34.60 1.18
N ALA A 25 20.97 33.88 0.51
CA ALA A 25 22.04 33.08 1.09
C ALA A 25 23.10 33.94 1.80
N PRO A 26 23.75 33.43 2.85
CA PRO A 26 25.06 33.90 3.26
C PRO A 26 26.16 32.86 2.98
N SER A 27 27.25 33.42 2.46
CA SER A 27 28.56 32.89 2.12
C SER A 27 29.35 32.28 3.30
N ASP A 28 30.08 31.20 3.00
CA ASP A 28 31.21 30.67 3.79
C ASP A 28 32.40 31.66 3.88
N PRO A 29 33.24 31.52 4.93
CA PRO A 29 34.67 31.75 4.77
C PRO A 29 35.56 30.56 5.20
N LEU A 30 36.66 30.43 4.47
CA LEU A 30 37.76 29.46 4.54
C LEU A 30 38.41 29.28 5.93
N GLY A 31 39.03 28.10 6.16
CA GLY A 31 40.36 28.05 6.78
C GLY A 31 40.85 26.85 7.62
N SER A 32 41.02 25.65 7.02
CA SER A 32 42.12 24.64 7.27
C SER A 32 42.29 23.96 8.67
N PRO A 33 42.99 22.79 8.82
CA PRO A 33 43.91 22.14 7.87
C PRO A 33 43.67 20.63 7.57
N LEU A 34 44.41 20.17 6.55
CA LEU A 34 44.53 18.80 6.05
C LEU A 34 44.83 17.77 7.15
N LYS A 35 44.11 16.65 7.13
CA LYS A 35 44.49 15.40 7.82
C LYS A 35 44.94 14.35 6.81
N THR A 36 46.10 13.77 7.11
CA THR A 36 46.83 12.74 6.37
C THR A 36 46.16 11.36 6.42
N GLY A 37 46.50 10.52 5.44
CA GLY A 37 45.85 9.24 5.07
C GLY A 37 45.96 8.06 6.05
N SER A 38 45.73 8.28 7.34
CA SER A 38 45.60 7.20 8.35
C SER A 38 44.23 7.18 9.06
N ASP A 39 43.39 8.22 8.90
CA ASP A 39 42.12 8.37 9.66
C ASP A 39 40.86 7.98 8.85
N ILE A 40 41.01 7.54 7.60
CA ILE A 40 39.88 7.21 6.70
C ILE A 40 39.40 5.76 6.92
N ALA A 41 40.27 4.87 7.44
CA ALA A 41 39.92 3.47 7.67
C ALA A 41 39.07 3.23 8.92
N THR A 42 39.07 4.16 9.89
CA THR A 42 38.33 4.00 11.16
C THR A 42 36.98 4.71 11.17
N SER A 43 36.69 5.52 10.14
CA SER A 43 35.42 6.24 10.03
C SER A 43 34.37 5.48 9.19
N LEU A 44 34.78 4.49 8.39
CA LEU A 44 33.87 3.65 7.60
C LEU A 44 33.18 2.55 8.43
N GLU A 45 33.74 2.14 9.58
CA GLU A 45 33.12 1.16 10.49
C GLU A 45 32.13 1.79 11.49
N ALA A 46 32.13 3.12 11.64
CA ALA A 46 31.34 3.81 12.66
C ALA A 46 29.96 4.32 12.18
N HIS A 47 29.62 4.16 10.89
CA HIS A 47 28.32 4.59 10.34
C HIS A 47 27.28 3.46 10.17
N LEU A 48 27.62 2.23 10.56
CA LEU A 48 26.70 1.07 10.57
C LEU A 48 26.04 0.81 11.93
N ALA A 49 26.15 1.75 12.87
CA ALA A 49 25.57 1.63 14.21
C ALA A 49 24.64 2.81 14.51
N GLN A 50 23.55 2.92 13.77
CA GLN A 50 22.35 3.62 14.25
C GLN A 50 21.16 2.68 14.07
N PRO A 51 20.33 2.48 15.12
CA PRO A 51 19.23 1.55 15.03
C PRO A 51 18.22 2.09 14.03
N ALA A 52 17.94 1.30 13.00
CA ALA A 52 16.73 1.43 12.22
C ALA A 52 15.56 1.65 13.19
N VAL A 53 14.61 2.49 12.81
CA VAL A 53 13.33 2.62 13.52
C VAL A 53 12.62 1.27 13.41
N ILE A 54 12.92 0.38 14.36
CA ILE A 54 12.28 -0.89 14.56
C ILE A 54 10.89 -0.54 15.08
N LEU A 55 9.87 -0.71 14.22
CA LEU A 55 8.52 -0.97 14.73
C LEU A 55 8.66 -2.14 15.72
N PRO A 56 8.10 -2.08 16.94
CA PRO A 56 8.36 -3.10 17.95
C PRO A 56 7.73 -4.42 17.51
N THR A 57 8.50 -5.24 16.82
CA THR A 57 8.22 -6.66 16.65
C THR A 57 9.14 -7.39 17.61
N GLY A 58 8.70 -7.48 18.87
CA GLY A 58 9.31 -8.38 19.84
C GLY A 58 9.28 -9.83 19.32
N PRO A 59 10.15 -10.69 19.84
CA PRO A 59 10.25 -12.07 19.36
C PRO A 59 8.99 -12.84 19.78
N GLY A 60 8.36 -13.54 18.83
CA GLY A 60 7.59 -14.74 19.15
C GLY A 60 6.08 -14.65 19.26
N HIS A 61 5.37 -13.69 18.64
CA HIS A 61 3.93 -13.85 18.40
C HIS A 61 3.55 -13.55 16.95
N PRO A 62 2.98 -14.52 16.20
CA PRO A 62 2.35 -14.20 14.93
C PRO A 62 1.28 -13.16 15.22
N SER A 63 1.34 -12.02 14.54
CA SER A 63 0.33 -10.97 14.65
C SER A 63 -1.04 -11.59 14.34
N HIS A 64 -1.78 -11.91 15.40
CA HIS A 64 -3.07 -12.60 15.37
C HIS A 64 -4.19 -11.64 14.91
N ARG A 65 -3.88 -10.74 13.98
CA ARG A 65 -4.83 -9.77 13.42
C ARG A 65 -5.10 -10.13 11.97
N MET A 66 -6.38 -10.38 11.70
CA MET A 66 -6.89 -10.52 10.34
C MET A 66 -6.62 -9.21 9.60
N PRO A 67 -5.82 -9.23 8.51
CA PRO A 67 -5.47 -8.02 7.78
C PRO A 67 -6.70 -7.27 7.23
N GLU A 68 -6.76 -5.99 7.54
CA GLU A 68 -7.71 -5.03 6.98
C GLU A 68 -6.94 -3.97 6.17
N GLY A 69 -7.59 -2.90 5.72
CA GLY A 69 -6.97 -1.87 4.89
C GLY A 69 -5.64 -1.32 5.45
N PRO A 70 -5.57 -0.96 6.74
CA PRO A 70 -4.35 -0.43 7.33
C PRO A 70 -3.16 -1.39 7.28
N GLU A 71 -3.36 -2.68 7.55
CA GLU A 71 -2.28 -3.67 7.49
C GLU A 71 -1.71 -3.83 6.08
N LEU A 72 -2.56 -3.85 5.05
CA LEU A 72 -2.12 -3.93 3.66
C LEU A 72 -1.38 -2.66 3.24
N HIS A 73 -1.86 -1.49 3.68
CA HIS A 73 -1.20 -0.21 3.43
C HIS A 73 0.19 -0.15 4.07
N LEU A 74 0.31 -0.52 5.35
CA LEU A 74 1.59 -0.58 6.04
C LEU A 74 2.54 -1.62 5.43
N ALA A 75 2.03 -2.78 5.02
CA ALA A 75 2.83 -3.79 4.32
C ALA A 75 3.37 -3.27 2.98
N SER A 76 2.57 -2.51 2.23
CA SER A 76 3.03 -1.86 0.99
C SER A 76 4.13 -0.84 1.26
N HIS A 77 4.00 -0.04 2.32
CA HIS A 77 5.06 0.88 2.72
C HIS A 77 6.33 0.14 3.13
N PHE A 78 6.21 -0.91 3.96
CA PHE A 78 7.34 -1.75 4.35
C PHE A 78 8.09 -2.29 3.14
N VAL A 79 7.38 -2.86 2.15
CA VAL A 79 8.03 -3.40 0.94
C VAL A 79 8.77 -2.29 0.20
N ASN A 80 8.14 -1.13 -0.03
CA ASN A 80 8.78 -0.03 -0.76
C ASN A 80 10.01 0.53 -0.03
N GLU A 81 9.95 0.71 1.29
CA GLU A 81 11.09 1.19 2.08
C GLU A 81 12.21 0.15 2.10
N ALA A 82 11.89 -1.10 2.42
CA ALA A 82 12.89 -2.16 2.58
C ALA A 82 13.53 -2.59 1.25
N CYS A 83 12.81 -2.47 0.12
CA CYS A 83 13.30 -2.87 -1.19
C CYS A 83 13.88 -1.71 -2.02
N ARG A 84 13.79 -0.46 -1.55
CA ARG A 84 14.17 0.74 -2.32
C ARG A 84 15.57 0.66 -2.94
N GLU A 85 16.53 0.18 -2.17
CA GLU A 85 17.95 0.13 -2.55
C GLU A 85 18.42 -1.30 -2.87
N LEU A 86 17.50 -2.26 -2.92
CA LEU A 86 17.81 -3.66 -3.20
C LEU A 86 17.59 -3.97 -4.68
N VAL A 87 18.52 -4.73 -5.24
CA VAL A 87 18.38 -5.35 -6.56
C VAL A 87 18.10 -6.83 -6.35
N PHE A 88 17.01 -7.31 -6.94
CA PHE A 88 16.61 -8.70 -6.95
C PHE A 88 17.08 -9.40 -8.24
N GLY A 89 17.23 -10.72 -8.21
CA GLY A 89 17.69 -11.49 -9.35
C GLY A 89 17.26 -12.95 -9.32
N GLY A 90 17.26 -13.58 -10.49
CA GLY A 90 16.86 -14.96 -10.71
C GLY A 90 15.34 -15.13 -10.83
N CYS A 91 14.88 -16.35 -10.58
CA CYS A 91 13.47 -16.73 -10.62
C CYS A 91 12.74 -16.39 -9.33
N VAL A 92 11.43 -16.20 -9.43
CA VAL A 92 10.53 -16.18 -8.26
C VAL A 92 10.23 -17.61 -7.83
N GLU A 93 10.51 -17.96 -6.58
CA GLU A 93 10.29 -19.32 -6.10
C GLU A 93 9.01 -19.46 -5.28
N LYS A 94 8.16 -20.42 -5.66
CA LYS A 94 7.02 -20.86 -4.85
C LYS A 94 7.39 -22.09 -4.02
N SER A 95 6.85 -22.20 -2.81
CA SER A 95 6.91 -23.48 -2.07
C SER A 95 6.07 -24.58 -2.76
N PRO A 96 6.48 -25.85 -2.74
CA PRO A 96 5.74 -26.95 -3.39
C PRO A 96 4.37 -27.21 -2.76
N VAL A 97 4.19 -26.83 -1.49
CA VAL A 97 2.95 -27.03 -0.72
C VAL A 97 1.88 -25.96 -0.97
N SER A 98 2.24 -24.84 -1.61
CA SER A 98 1.30 -23.76 -1.95
C SER A 98 0.49 -24.13 -3.19
N ARG A 99 -0.83 -23.92 -3.10
CA ARG A 99 -1.79 -24.13 -4.21
C ARG A 99 -2.00 -22.90 -5.09
N ASN A 100 -1.34 -21.78 -4.77
CA ASN A 100 -1.37 -20.57 -5.58
C ASN A 100 -0.55 -20.77 -6.88
N PRO A 101 -0.77 -19.96 -7.92
CA PRO A 101 -0.06 -20.09 -9.19
C PRO A 101 1.46 -19.91 -9.03
N GLU A 102 2.22 -20.61 -9.88
CA GLU A 102 3.63 -20.29 -10.12
C GLU A 102 3.75 -18.89 -10.72
N VAL A 103 4.89 -18.23 -10.49
CA VAL A 103 5.18 -16.91 -11.03
C VAL A 103 6.23 -17.06 -12.14
N PRO A 104 5.83 -17.04 -13.43
CA PRO A 104 6.75 -17.22 -14.55
C PRO A 104 7.53 -15.91 -14.80
N PHE A 105 8.51 -15.65 -13.93
CA PHE A 105 9.35 -14.47 -13.99
C PHE A 105 10.79 -14.84 -13.65
N GLU A 106 11.70 -14.44 -14.53
CA GLU A 106 13.14 -14.57 -14.36
C GLU A 106 13.81 -13.31 -14.90
N SER A 107 14.68 -12.71 -14.09
CA SER A 107 15.52 -11.59 -14.51
C SER A 107 16.77 -11.56 -13.66
N SER A 108 17.93 -11.33 -14.26
CA SER A 108 19.21 -11.17 -13.56
C SER A 108 19.25 -9.94 -12.64
N ALA A 109 18.44 -8.91 -12.94
CA ALA A 109 18.36 -7.70 -12.14
C ALA A 109 16.97 -7.06 -12.26
N TYR A 110 16.26 -6.90 -11.14
CA TYR A 110 14.97 -6.24 -11.08
C TYR A 110 14.74 -5.55 -9.74
N SER A 111 13.86 -4.55 -9.73
CA SER A 111 13.37 -3.90 -8.51
C SER A 111 11.98 -4.40 -8.16
N ILE A 112 11.62 -4.32 -6.88
CA ILE A 112 10.29 -4.64 -6.39
C ILE A 112 9.67 -3.38 -5.78
N SER A 113 8.45 -3.08 -6.19
CA SER A 113 7.62 -2.02 -5.59
C SER A 113 6.24 -2.56 -5.23
N ALA A 114 5.54 -1.86 -4.36
CA ALA A 114 4.24 -2.24 -3.84
C ALA A 114 3.24 -1.08 -3.85
N LEU A 115 1.97 -1.40 -4.06
CA LEU A 115 0.83 -0.52 -3.82
C LEU A 115 -0.24 -1.29 -3.07
N ALA A 116 -0.98 -0.62 -2.18
CA ALA A 116 -2.14 -1.20 -1.51
C ALA A 116 -3.43 -0.54 -1.99
N ARG A 117 -4.51 -1.34 -2.08
CA ARG A 117 -5.86 -0.84 -2.38
C ARG A 117 -6.90 -1.66 -1.62
N GLY A 118 -7.42 -1.09 -0.55
CA GLY A 118 -8.35 -1.79 0.34
C GLY A 118 -7.68 -3.02 0.96
N LYS A 119 -8.26 -4.21 0.80
CA LYS A 119 -7.68 -5.46 1.33
C LYS A 119 -6.80 -6.23 0.34
N GLU A 120 -6.21 -5.51 -0.60
CA GLU A 120 -5.32 -6.06 -1.62
C GLU A 120 -4.01 -5.29 -1.65
N LEU A 121 -2.91 -5.98 -1.95
CA LEU A 121 -1.59 -5.41 -2.16
C LEU A 121 -1.05 -5.90 -3.49
N ARG A 122 -0.66 -4.99 -4.38
CA ARG A 122 -0.04 -5.29 -5.66
C ARG A 122 1.47 -5.11 -5.56
N LEU A 123 2.23 -6.17 -5.80
CA LEU A 123 3.66 -6.07 -6.08
C LEU A 123 3.89 -5.88 -7.57
N THR A 124 4.92 -5.12 -7.92
CA THR A 124 5.39 -4.97 -9.30
C THR A 124 6.87 -5.30 -9.36
N LEU A 125 7.22 -6.31 -10.15
CA LEU A 125 8.58 -6.74 -10.44
C LEU A 125 9.01 -6.04 -11.72
N SER A 126 10.00 -5.15 -11.64
CA SER A 126 10.42 -4.31 -12.77
C SER A 126 11.88 -4.60 -13.13
N PRO A 127 12.14 -5.32 -14.23
CA PRO A 127 13.49 -5.54 -14.73
C PRO A 127 14.26 -4.23 -14.92
N LEU A 128 15.53 -4.22 -14.50
CA LEU A 128 16.40 -3.05 -14.67
C LEU A 128 16.96 -2.99 -16.10
N PRO A 129 17.36 -1.80 -16.58
CA PRO A 129 18.01 -1.66 -17.88
C PRO A 129 19.24 -2.58 -18.00
N GLY A 130 19.29 -3.37 -19.09
CA GLY A 130 20.38 -4.31 -19.33
C GLY A 130 20.23 -5.68 -18.65
N ALA A 131 19.17 -5.90 -17.85
CA ALA A 131 18.89 -7.19 -17.28
C ALA A 131 18.53 -8.24 -18.35
N GLN A 132 19.01 -9.46 -18.15
CA GLN A 132 18.74 -10.64 -18.96
C GLN A 132 17.99 -11.71 -18.16
N PRO A 133 17.09 -12.51 -18.78
CA PRO A 133 16.58 -12.34 -20.14
C PRO A 133 15.73 -11.06 -20.27
N GLN A 134 15.45 -10.63 -21.50
CA GLN A 134 14.50 -9.54 -21.72
C GLN A 134 13.12 -9.97 -21.22
N GLN A 135 12.60 -9.24 -20.24
CA GLN A 135 11.37 -9.54 -19.53
C GLN A 135 10.58 -8.25 -19.35
N GLU A 136 9.25 -8.33 -19.51
CA GLU A 136 8.36 -7.20 -19.21
C GLU A 136 8.09 -7.12 -17.70
N PRO A 137 7.79 -5.93 -17.16
CA PRO A 137 7.36 -5.80 -15.78
C PRO A 137 6.16 -6.71 -15.46
N LEU A 138 6.24 -7.44 -14.35
CA LEU A 138 5.18 -8.33 -13.91
C LEU A 138 4.57 -7.84 -12.61
N ALA A 139 3.26 -7.66 -12.60
CA ALA A 139 2.51 -7.37 -11.40
C ALA A 139 1.88 -8.63 -10.80
N LEU A 140 1.72 -8.64 -9.48
CA LEU A 140 1.10 -9.70 -8.69
C LEU A 140 0.17 -9.07 -7.65
N VAL A 141 -1.09 -9.49 -7.59
CA VAL A 141 -2.04 -8.99 -6.58
C VAL A 141 -2.22 -10.01 -5.48
N PHE A 142 -1.89 -9.62 -4.25
CA PHE A 142 -1.95 -10.40 -3.04
C PHE A 142 -3.17 -10.05 -2.19
N ARG A 143 -3.77 -11.08 -1.61
CA ARG A 143 -4.73 -11.00 -0.51
C ARG A 143 -4.19 -11.82 0.64
N PHE A 144 -3.95 -11.20 1.80
CA PHE A 144 -3.19 -11.84 2.89
C PHE A 144 -3.95 -12.94 3.63
N GLY A 145 -5.27 -13.04 3.47
CA GLY A 145 -6.06 -14.00 4.22
C GLY A 145 -6.07 -13.66 5.71
N MET A 146 -5.65 -14.57 6.59
CA MET A 146 -5.58 -14.32 8.04
C MET A 146 -4.16 -14.13 8.57
N THR A 147 -3.16 -14.75 7.95
CA THR A 147 -1.79 -14.83 8.46
C THR A 147 -0.74 -14.44 7.42
N GLY A 148 -1.16 -13.99 6.24
CA GLY A 148 -0.27 -13.49 5.21
C GLY A 148 0.49 -12.25 5.69
N SER A 149 1.79 -12.22 5.40
CA SER A 149 2.68 -11.10 5.68
C SER A 149 3.86 -11.10 4.72
N PHE A 150 4.49 -9.93 4.53
CA PHE A 150 5.80 -9.83 3.90
C PHE A 150 6.88 -9.70 4.95
N GLN A 151 7.99 -10.40 4.74
CA GLN A 151 9.17 -10.35 5.58
C GLN A 151 10.42 -10.30 4.70
N LEU A 152 11.38 -9.45 5.05
CA LEU A 152 12.70 -9.42 4.43
C LEU A 152 13.68 -10.07 5.40
N VAL A 153 14.34 -11.15 4.97
CA VAL A 153 15.18 -11.99 5.82
C VAL A 153 16.49 -12.33 5.12
N PRO A 154 17.55 -12.75 5.84
CA PRO A 154 18.70 -13.40 5.24
C PRO A 154 18.30 -14.64 4.42
N SER A 155 18.93 -14.85 3.26
CA SER A 155 18.56 -15.95 2.35
C SER A 155 18.82 -17.35 2.93
N ASP A 156 19.69 -17.46 3.94
CA ASP A 156 20.03 -18.69 4.65
C ASP A 156 19.14 -18.95 5.89
N ALA A 157 18.26 -18.00 6.25
CA ALA A 157 17.39 -18.07 7.42
C ALA A 157 15.91 -17.88 7.04
N LEU A 158 15.46 -18.60 6.01
CA LEU A 158 14.07 -18.50 5.51
C LEU A 158 13.04 -18.93 6.57
N PRO A 159 11.99 -18.11 6.82
CA PRO A 159 10.92 -18.47 7.73
C PRO A 159 10.21 -19.76 7.32
N PRO A 160 9.73 -20.54 8.30
CA PRO A 160 8.78 -21.61 7.99
C PRO A 160 7.55 -21.00 7.32
N HIS A 161 6.99 -21.70 6.33
CA HIS A 161 5.82 -21.23 5.56
C HIS A 161 6.08 -19.99 4.68
N ALA A 162 7.32 -19.72 4.29
CA ALA A 162 7.66 -18.80 3.21
C ALA A 162 7.20 -19.38 1.85
N HIS A 163 5.98 -19.03 1.44
CA HIS A 163 5.30 -19.67 0.31
C HIS A 163 5.64 -19.08 -1.04
N LEU A 164 6.09 -17.82 -1.09
CA LEU A 164 6.63 -17.16 -2.29
C LEU A 164 7.88 -16.36 -1.89
N ARG A 165 8.97 -16.46 -2.65
CA ARG A 165 10.28 -15.91 -2.30
C ARG A 165 10.91 -15.18 -3.49
N PHE A 166 11.51 -14.03 -3.21
CA PHE A 166 12.25 -13.20 -4.16
C PHE A 166 13.64 -12.96 -3.58
N TYR A 167 14.70 -13.29 -4.31
CA TYR A 167 16.08 -13.20 -3.80
C TYR A 167 16.82 -11.99 -4.37
N THR A 168 17.70 -11.41 -3.56
CA THR A 168 18.58 -10.32 -4.00
C THR A 168 19.70 -10.82 -4.92
N ALA A 169 20.07 -10.02 -5.91
CA ALA A 169 21.20 -10.29 -6.80
C ALA A 169 22.56 -9.87 -6.17
N PRO A 170 23.68 -10.55 -6.50
CA PRO A 170 25.03 -10.05 -6.22
C PRO A 170 25.33 -8.73 -6.96
N PRO A 171 26.22 -7.85 -6.46
CA PRO A 171 27.12 -8.01 -5.31
C PRO A 171 26.51 -7.58 -3.95
N GLY A 172 25.18 -7.50 -3.81
CA GLY A 172 24.51 -7.06 -2.58
C GLY A 172 24.44 -8.11 -1.44
N PRO A 173 23.89 -7.72 -0.26
CA PRO A 173 23.62 -8.65 0.83
C PRO A 173 22.66 -9.73 0.36
N ARG A 174 22.87 -10.99 0.77
CA ARG A 174 22.02 -12.12 0.38
C ARG A 174 20.75 -12.15 1.22
N LEU A 175 19.69 -11.52 0.72
CA LEU A 175 18.39 -11.43 1.36
C LEU A 175 17.31 -12.10 0.50
N ALA A 176 16.18 -12.39 1.15
CA ALA A 176 14.98 -12.89 0.51
C ALA A 176 13.76 -12.12 1.02
N LEU A 177 13.00 -11.52 0.11
CA LEU A 177 11.64 -11.04 0.41
C LEU A 177 10.70 -12.24 0.33
N CYS A 178 9.97 -12.50 1.40
CA CYS A 178 9.14 -13.68 1.55
C CYS A 178 7.69 -13.29 1.81
N PHE A 179 6.76 -13.88 1.06
CA PHE A 179 5.36 -13.94 1.45
C PHE A 179 5.16 -15.15 2.37
N VAL A 180 4.95 -14.88 3.66
CA VAL A 180 4.80 -15.90 4.70
C VAL A 180 3.32 -16.02 5.05
N ASP A 181 2.78 -17.24 5.02
CA ASP A 181 1.37 -17.48 5.36
C ASP A 181 1.13 -18.88 5.95
N ILE A 182 1.17 -18.97 7.28
CA ILE A 182 1.04 -20.23 8.03
C ILE A 182 -0.27 -20.98 7.69
N ARG A 183 -1.39 -20.25 7.61
CA ARG A 183 -2.72 -20.84 7.37
C ARG A 183 -3.02 -21.10 5.90
N ARG A 184 -2.18 -20.62 4.97
CA ARG A 184 -2.35 -20.78 3.51
C ARG A 184 -3.71 -20.27 3.00
N PHE A 185 -4.26 -19.25 3.65
CA PHE A 185 -5.50 -18.58 3.23
C PHE A 185 -5.22 -17.39 2.33
N GLY A 186 -3.98 -16.91 2.33
CA GLY A 186 -3.48 -15.93 1.39
C GLY A 186 -3.52 -16.45 -0.04
N ARG A 187 -3.81 -15.53 -0.95
CA ARG A 187 -3.87 -15.78 -2.39
C ARG A 187 -3.05 -14.73 -3.12
N TRP A 188 -2.47 -15.13 -4.25
CA TRP A 188 -1.94 -14.19 -5.22
C TRP A 188 -2.38 -14.57 -6.62
N ASP A 189 -2.67 -13.56 -7.43
CA ASP A 189 -3.03 -13.71 -8.82
C ASP A 189 -1.95 -13.05 -9.69
N LEU A 190 -1.71 -13.62 -10.88
CA LEU A 190 -0.83 -13.03 -11.88
C LEU A 190 -1.54 -11.83 -12.54
N GLY A 191 -0.79 -10.75 -12.76
CA GLY A 191 -1.31 -9.53 -13.35
C GLY A 191 -1.51 -8.41 -12.32
N GLY A 192 -1.76 -7.20 -12.83
CA GLY A 192 -1.87 -5.99 -12.02
C GLY A 192 -3.30 -5.56 -11.70
N GLU A 193 -4.29 -6.33 -12.13
CA GLU A 193 -5.70 -5.99 -11.98
C GLU A 193 -6.19 -6.28 -10.57
N TRP A 194 -6.77 -5.28 -9.92
CA TRP A 194 -7.46 -5.45 -8.65
C TRP A 194 -8.67 -6.37 -8.81
N GLN A 195 -9.11 -7.01 -7.72
CA GLN A 195 -10.23 -7.95 -7.81
C GLN A 195 -11.49 -7.23 -8.33
N PRO A 196 -12.12 -7.74 -9.41
CA PRO A 196 -13.29 -7.11 -9.98
C PRO A 196 -14.44 -7.07 -8.98
N GLY A 197 -15.21 -5.99 -9.03
CA GLY A 197 -16.32 -5.76 -8.12
C GLY A 197 -15.93 -5.19 -6.75
N ARG A 198 -14.65 -5.03 -6.42
CA ARG A 198 -14.25 -4.27 -5.23
C ARG A 198 -14.37 -2.77 -5.45
N GLY A 199 -14.95 -2.09 -4.46
CA GLY A 199 -15.08 -0.64 -4.46
C GLY A 199 -13.75 0.11 -4.26
N PRO A 200 -13.78 1.45 -4.31
CA PRO A 200 -12.63 2.29 -3.99
C PRO A 200 -12.11 2.07 -2.56
N CYS A 201 -10.80 2.22 -2.38
CA CYS A 201 -10.16 2.10 -1.08
C CYS A 201 -10.57 3.22 -0.13
N VAL A 202 -11.03 2.85 1.08
CA VAL A 202 -11.43 3.82 2.11
C VAL A 202 -10.30 4.72 2.62
N LEU A 203 -9.03 4.35 2.41
CA LEU A 203 -7.86 5.12 2.86
C LEU A 203 -7.34 6.08 1.79
N LEU A 204 -7.23 5.61 0.54
CA LEU A 204 -6.51 6.32 -0.53
C LEU A 204 -7.44 6.98 -1.55
N GLU A 205 -8.71 6.56 -1.62
CA GLU A 205 -9.70 6.99 -2.62
C GLU A 205 -10.99 7.47 -1.93
N TYR A 206 -10.86 8.28 -0.86
CA TYR A 206 -11.98 8.62 0.02
C TYR A 206 -13.19 9.22 -0.71
N GLU A 207 -12.97 10.20 -1.60
CA GLU A 207 -14.08 10.84 -2.31
C GLU A 207 -14.78 9.86 -3.27
N GLN A 208 -14.02 9.06 -4.02
CA GLN A 208 -14.60 8.04 -4.91
C GLN A 208 -15.36 6.97 -4.09
N PHE A 209 -14.80 6.56 -2.95
CA PHE A 209 -15.45 5.65 -2.01
C PHE A 209 -16.79 6.22 -1.53
N ARG A 210 -16.78 7.46 -1.05
CA ARG A 210 -17.97 8.13 -0.52
C ARG A 210 -19.04 8.27 -1.59
N GLU A 211 -18.68 8.75 -2.77
CA GLU A 211 -19.59 8.87 -3.90
C GLU A 211 -20.18 7.51 -4.33
N ASN A 212 -19.34 6.46 -4.39
CA ASN A 212 -19.77 5.11 -4.74
C ASN A 212 -20.84 4.59 -3.76
N VAL A 213 -20.69 4.84 -2.46
CA VAL A 213 -21.71 4.46 -1.47
C VAL A 213 -22.99 5.27 -1.66
N LEU A 214 -22.88 6.61 -1.72
CA LEU A 214 -24.05 7.51 -1.78
C LEU A 214 -24.89 7.33 -3.04
N ARG A 215 -24.25 7.05 -4.19
CA ARG A 215 -24.96 6.80 -5.46
C ARG A 215 -25.71 5.47 -5.46
N ASN A 216 -25.26 4.49 -4.70
CA ASN A 216 -25.76 3.11 -4.74
C ASN A 216 -26.60 2.73 -3.50
N LEU A 217 -27.09 3.69 -2.72
CA LEU A 217 -27.86 3.42 -1.49
C LEU A 217 -29.15 2.60 -1.70
N ALA A 218 -29.64 2.50 -2.94
CA ALA A 218 -30.78 1.65 -3.30
C ALA A 218 -30.40 0.17 -3.52
N ASP A 219 -29.11 -0.20 -3.46
CA ASP A 219 -28.66 -1.60 -3.57
C ASP A 219 -29.07 -2.42 -2.34
N LYS A 220 -29.41 -3.69 -2.57
CA LYS A 220 -29.82 -4.65 -1.52
C LYS A 220 -28.78 -4.84 -0.42
N ALA A 221 -27.51 -4.50 -0.66
CA ALA A 221 -26.47 -4.49 0.37
C ALA A 221 -26.85 -3.60 1.55
N PHE A 222 -27.53 -2.48 1.28
CA PHE A 222 -27.88 -1.48 2.29
C PHE A 222 -29.18 -1.80 3.03
N ASP A 223 -29.94 -2.80 2.59
CA ASP A 223 -31.09 -3.37 3.31
C ASP A 223 -30.65 -4.18 4.55
N ARG A 224 -29.41 -4.68 4.52
CA ARG A 224 -28.81 -5.47 5.61
C ARG A 224 -28.45 -4.58 6.81
N PRO A 225 -28.29 -5.16 8.00
CA PRO A 225 -27.76 -4.45 9.16
C PRO A 225 -26.44 -3.74 8.83
N ILE A 226 -26.24 -2.54 9.39
CA ILE A 226 -25.05 -1.72 9.13
C ILE A 226 -23.73 -2.47 9.40
N CYS A 227 -23.68 -3.33 10.42
CA CYS A 227 -22.48 -4.10 10.72
C CYS A 227 -22.14 -5.13 9.63
N GLU A 228 -23.13 -5.61 8.87
CA GLU A 228 -22.93 -6.52 7.75
C GLU A 228 -22.58 -5.74 6.47
N ALA A 229 -23.30 -4.66 6.21
CA ALA A 229 -23.04 -3.80 5.06
C ALA A 229 -21.61 -3.22 5.09
N LEU A 230 -21.08 -2.84 6.26
CA LEU A 230 -19.70 -2.37 6.43
C LEU A 230 -18.63 -3.41 6.05
N LEU A 231 -18.97 -4.70 5.96
CA LEU A 231 -18.04 -5.74 5.50
C LEU A 231 -18.09 -5.96 3.99
N ASP A 232 -19.07 -5.38 3.28
CA ASP A 232 -19.21 -5.55 1.84
C ASP A 232 -18.10 -4.80 1.10
N GLN A 233 -17.16 -5.54 0.52
CA GLN A 233 -15.99 -4.98 -0.15
C GLN A 233 -16.31 -4.29 -1.49
N ARG A 234 -17.55 -4.42 -1.99
CA ARG A 234 -18.03 -3.63 -3.15
C ARG A 234 -18.20 -2.16 -2.80
N PHE A 235 -18.44 -1.86 -1.52
CA PHE A 235 -18.70 -0.52 -1.03
C PHE A 235 -17.63 -0.05 -0.03
N PHE A 236 -17.20 -0.91 0.89
CA PHE A 236 -16.27 -0.58 1.99
C PHE A 236 -14.95 -1.33 1.86
N ASN A 237 -14.29 -1.21 0.70
CA ASN A 237 -13.04 -1.93 0.42
C ASN A 237 -11.93 -1.49 1.37
N GLY A 238 -11.49 -2.40 2.25
CA GLY A 238 -10.54 -2.14 3.33
C GLY A 238 -11.13 -2.32 4.72
N ILE A 239 -12.45 -2.19 4.91
CA ILE A 239 -13.06 -2.37 6.23
C ILE A 239 -13.23 -3.86 6.54
N GLY A 240 -12.83 -4.27 7.74
CA GLY A 240 -13.09 -5.59 8.28
C GLY A 240 -13.73 -5.56 9.66
N ASN A 241 -13.48 -6.63 10.42
CA ASN A 241 -14.19 -6.91 11.64
C ASN A 241 -13.81 -5.97 12.79
N TYR A 242 -12.53 -5.62 12.92
CA TYR A 242 -12.12 -4.71 13.99
C TYR A 242 -12.48 -3.26 13.63
N LEU A 243 -12.28 -2.83 12.37
CA LEU A 243 -12.62 -1.47 11.96
C LEU A 243 -14.12 -1.19 12.05
N ARG A 244 -14.99 -2.12 11.61
CA ARG A 244 -16.44 -1.90 11.73
C ARG A 244 -16.86 -1.73 13.19
N ALA A 245 -16.25 -2.49 14.11
CA ALA A 245 -16.60 -2.44 15.53
C ALA A 245 -16.22 -1.07 16.10
N GLU A 246 -15.01 -0.60 15.82
CA GLU A 246 -14.53 0.72 16.25
C GLU A 246 -15.35 1.86 15.63
N ILE A 247 -15.64 1.82 14.32
CA ILE A 247 -16.45 2.85 13.64
C ILE A 247 -17.83 2.97 14.28
N LEU A 248 -18.52 1.84 14.49
CA LEU A 248 -19.86 1.83 15.10
C LEU A 248 -19.81 2.27 16.57
N TYR A 249 -18.78 1.87 17.30
CA TYR A 249 -18.58 2.26 18.69
C TYR A 249 -18.39 3.78 18.83
N ARG A 250 -17.54 4.39 17.99
CA ARG A 250 -17.27 5.84 18.01
C ARG A 250 -18.52 6.68 17.74
N LEU A 251 -19.39 6.20 16.86
CA LEU A 251 -20.64 6.89 16.49
C LEU A 251 -21.83 6.48 17.37
N ARG A 252 -21.64 5.57 18.33
CA ARG A 252 -22.70 5.03 19.19
C ARG A 252 -23.90 4.47 18.40
N ILE A 253 -23.62 3.85 17.24
CA ILE A 253 -24.64 3.27 16.38
C ILE A 253 -24.87 1.80 16.77
N PRO A 254 -26.11 1.38 17.05
CA PRO A 254 -26.42 -0.03 17.27
C PRO A 254 -26.07 -0.88 16.04
N SER A 255 -25.37 -2.00 16.22
CA SER A 255 -24.89 -2.85 15.13
C SER A 255 -26.00 -3.40 14.22
N ARG A 256 -27.18 -3.68 14.80
CA ARG A 256 -28.35 -4.23 14.09
C ARG A 256 -29.27 -3.16 13.50
N ARG A 257 -28.85 -1.90 13.45
CA ARG A 257 -29.70 -0.83 12.91
C ARG A 257 -29.98 -1.07 11.43
N PRO A 258 -31.26 -1.06 10.99
CA PRO A 258 -31.64 -1.29 9.59
C PRO A 258 -31.36 -0.08 8.69
N ALA A 259 -31.55 -0.29 7.38
CA ALA A 259 -31.22 0.56 6.22
C ALA A 259 -31.47 2.08 6.31
N GLN A 260 -32.37 2.54 7.19
CA GLN A 260 -32.73 3.95 7.33
C GLN A 260 -31.57 4.84 7.82
N PHE A 261 -30.46 4.24 8.29
CA PHE A 261 -29.27 4.96 8.73
C PHE A 261 -28.49 5.65 7.60
N TRP A 262 -28.52 5.11 6.37
CA TRP A 262 -27.65 5.59 5.29
C TRP A 262 -28.06 6.93 4.68
N ARG A 263 -29.20 7.50 5.08
CA ARG A 263 -29.66 8.78 4.56
C ARG A 263 -28.77 9.91 5.06
N PRO A 264 -28.39 10.88 4.20
CA PRO A 264 -27.68 12.07 4.62
C PRO A 264 -28.42 12.73 5.79
N CYS A 265 -27.67 13.12 6.83
CA CYS A 265 -28.24 13.91 7.91
C CYS A 265 -28.80 15.19 7.29
N SER A 266 -30.12 15.30 7.24
CA SER A 266 -30.78 16.51 6.76
C SER A 266 -30.49 17.57 7.80
N SER A 267 -29.54 18.46 7.54
CA SER A 267 -29.39 19.71 8.29
C SER A 267 -30.59 20.61 8.00
N ALA A 268 -31.77 20.22 8.48
CA ALA A 268 -32.89 21.12 8.61
C ALA A 268 -32.65 21.91 9.89
N GLY A 269 -31.93 23.03 9.75
CA GLY A 269 -31.88 24.06 10.75
C GLY A 269 -33.31 24.52 11.05
N ARG A 270 -33.89 24.01 12.13
CA ARG A 270 -35.05 24.63 12.75
C ARG A 270 -34.50 25.69 13.69
N ALA A 271 -34.29 26.90 13.13
CA ALA A 271 -34.22 28.09 13.95
C ALA A 271 -35.48 28.09 14.83
N ARG A 272 -35.29 28.01 16.14
CA ARG A 272 -36.36 28.25 17.11
C ARG A 272 -36.54 29.76 17.13
N SER A 273 -37.57 30.23 16.45
CA SER A 273 -38.22 31.52 16.73
C SER A 273 -39.01 31.42 18.02
#